data_AF-A0A915AKA6-F1
#
_entry.id   AF-A0A915AKA6-F1
#
_cell.length_a   1.000
_cell.length_b   1.000
_cell.length_c   1.000
_cell.angle_alpha   90.00
_cell.angle_beta   90.00
_cell.angle_gamma   90.00
#
_symmetry.space_group_name_H-M   'P 1'
#
loop_
_entity.id
_entity.type
_entity.pdbx_description
1 polymer ?
#
loop_
_entity_poly.entity_id
_entity_poly.type
_entity_poly.pdbx_seq_one_letter_code
_entity_poly.pdbx_strand_id
1 'polypeptide(L)'
;MCEGVGTRVDDEVDDRLWNDFESCAQSVTLLYRNPTWKALQKAAASTTQLYKSGLEREKKFFDKGYVAGRQSVAREMLGLRRHRELSLEEIWKLLSKPLCAVDHNRPSPGPSPEPADNHAVDVFQQALCVPSNAVPSQRVSELNTFLSGQLSRHRKRVHSPSTGCYKKFRRSQ
;
A
#
# COMPACT_ATOMS: atom_id res chain seq x y z
N MET A 1 12.71 -34.06 11.16
CA MET A 1 13.05 -33.27 9.96
C MET A 1 11.73 -32.90 9.28
N CYS A 2 11.25 -31.68 9.51
CA CYS A 2 10.06 -31.14 8.84
C CYS A 2 10.44 -29.76 8.29
N GLU A 3 11.35 -29.76 7.32
CA GLU A 3 11.68 -28.57 6.55
C GLU A 3 11.04 -28.71 5.17
N GLY A 4 10.48 -27.62 4.62
CA GLY A 4 10.35 -27.49 3.17
C GLY A 4 8.97 -27.25 2.56
N VAL A 5 7.93 -26.88 3.33
CA VAL A 5 6.64 -26.50 2.72
C VAL A 5 6.35 -24.98 2.82
N GLY A 6 6.98 -24.28 3.76
CA GLY A 6 6.73 -22.84 3.98
C GLY A 6 7.42 -21.90 2.97
N THR A 7 8.56 -22.30 2.40
CA THR A 7 9.39 -21.39 1.59
C THR A 7 8.79 -21.10 0.22
N ARG A 8 8.25 -22.13 -0.45
CA ARG A 8 7.75 -22.02 -1.84
C ARG A 8 6.59 -21.04 -2.02
N VAL A 9 5.71 -20.94 -1.02
CA VAL A 9 4.51 -20.07 -1.10
C VAL A 9 4.86 -18.61 -0.79
N ASP A 10 5.95 -18.35 -0.07
CA ASP A 10 6.41 -16.99 0.17
C ASP A 10 7.24 -16.46 -1.02
N ASP A 11 8.02 -17.32 -1.69
CA ASP A 11 8.76 -16.97 -2.91
C ASP A 11 7.80 -16.57 -4.06
N GLU A 12 6.74 -17.36 -4.32
CA GLU A 12 5.72 -17.04 -5.33
C GLU A 12 4.98 -15.71 -5.08
N VAL A 13 4.88 -15.28 -3.81
CA VAL A 13 4.23 -14.03 -3.40
C VAL A 13 5.20 -12.84 -3.49
N ASP A 14 6.50 -13.07 -3.30
CA ASP A 14 7.55 -12.07 -3.61
C ASP A 14 7.59 -11.77 -5.10
N ASP A 15 7.57 -12.82 -5.91
CA ASP A 15 7.53 -12.71 -7.36
C ASP A 15 6.31 -11.90 -7.80
N ARG A 16 5.14 -12.07 -7.14
CA ARG A 16 3.93 -11.33 -7.51
C ARG A 16 4.03 -9.82 -7.27
N LEU A 17 4.53 -9.37 -6.11
CA LEU A 17 4.66 -7.93 -5.86
C LEU A 17 5.71 -7.32 -6.80
N TRP A 18 6.81 -8.03 -7.03
CA TRP A 18 7.85 -7.58 -7.94
C TRP A 18 7.34 -7.45 -9.39
N ASN A 19 6.56 -8.43 -9.85
CA ASN A 19 5.91 -8.38 -11.16
C ASN A 19 4.92 -7.20 -11.28
N ASP A 20 4.14 -6.92 -10.23
CA ASP A 20 3.26 -5.74 -10.20
C ASP A 20 4.06 -4.43 -10.24
N PHE A 21 5.19 -4.37 -9.54
CA PHE A 21 6.11 -3.22 -9.54
C PHE A 21 6.69 -3.00 -10.93
N GLU A 22 7.24 -4.04 -11.55
CA GLU A 22 7.82 -3.96 -12.89
C GLU A 22 6.78 -3.52 -13.92
N SER A 23 5.57 -4.11 -13.89
CA SER A 23 4.45 -3.73 -14.76
C SER A 23 4.06 -2.25 -14.59
N CYS A 24 4.06 -1.76 -13.35
CA CYS A 24 3.80 -0.36 -13.05
C CYS A 24 4.92 0.56 -13.57
N ALA A 25 6.18 0.20 -13.35
CA ALA A 25 7.32 1.00 -13.83
C ALA A 25 7.33 1.11 -15.36
N GLN A 26 7.06 0.00 -16.06
CA GLN A 26 6.98 -0.03 -17.51
C GLN A 26 5.82 0.81 -18.07
N SER A 27 4.65 0.76 -17.44
CA SER A 27 3.48 1.54 -17.89
C SER A 27 3.65 3.04 -17.65
N VAL A 28 4.26 3.44 -16.53
CA VAL A 28 4.61 4.84 -16.22
C VAL A 28 5.67 5.34 -17.21
N THR A 29 6.70 4.53 -17.48
CA THR A 29 7.73 4.87 -18.48
C THR A 29 7.10 5.08 -19.86
N LEU A 30 6.16 4.23 -20.25
CA LEU A 30 5.43 4.37 -21.52
C LEU A 30 4.59 5.65 -21.55
N LEU A 31 3.96 6.03 -20.43
CA LEU A 31 3.20 7.28 -20.32
C LEU A 31 4.08 8.50 -20.55
N TYR A 32 5.26 8.56 -19.95
CA TYR A 32 6.21 9.67 -20.16
C TYR A 32 6.73 9.72 -21.60
N ARG A 33 6.91 8.55 -22.23
CA ARG A 33 7.38 8.49 -23.62
C ARG A 33 6.28 8.82 -24.63
N ASN A 34 5.03 8.46 -24.34
CA ASN A 34 3.86 8.63 -25.20
C ASN A 34 2.63 9.04 -24.38
N PRO A 35 2.42 10.35 -24.12
CA PRO A 35 1.38 10.86 -23.22
C PRO A 35 -0.01 10.82 -23.84
N THR A 36 -0.50 9.62 -24.12
CA THR A 36 -1.86 9.37 -24.60
C THR A 36 -2.79 9.04 -23.45
N TRP A 37 -4.08 9.32 -23.62
CA TRP A 37 -5.10 8.95 -22.63
C TRP A 37 -5.07 7.44 -22.29
N LYS A 38 -4.83 6.59 -23.29
CA LYS A 38 -4.72 5.14 -23.10
C LYS A 38 -3.50 4.75 -22.26
N ALA A 39 -2.35 5.40 -22.48
CA ALA A 39 -1.16 5.19 -21.66
C ALA A 39 -1.39 5.65 -20.21
N LEU A 40 -2.10 6.76 -20.02
CA LEU A 40 -2.44 7.27 -18.69
C LEU A 40 -3.35 6.31 -17.94
N GLN A 41 -4.38 5.79 -18.59
CA GLN A 41 -5.28 4.78 -18.01
C GLN A 41 -4.52 3.52 -17.61
N LYS A 42 -3.60 3.04 -18.46
CA LYS A 42 -2.79 1.85 -18.16
C LYS A 42 -1.88 2.09 -16.95
N ALA A 43 -1.19 3.23 -16.91
CA ALA A 43 -0.32 3.61 -15.80
C ALA A 43 -1.11 3.70 -14.49
N ALA A 44 -2.23 4.43 -14.47
CA ALA A 44 -3.08 4.56 -13.29
C ALA A 44 -3.62 3.20 -12.80
N ALA A 45 -4.01 2.32 -13.71
CA ALA A 45 -4.49 0.98 -13.37
C ALA A 45 -3.39 0.13 -12.72
N SER A 46 -2.19 0.08 -13.31
CA SER A 46 -1.06 -0.67 -12.74
C SER A 46 -0.57 -0.08 -11.41
N THR A 47 -0.55 1.24 -11.26
CA THR A 47 -0.18 1.87 -9.97
C THR A 47 -1.19 1.53 -8.88
N THR A 48 -2.49 1.53 -9.21
CA THR A 48 -3.53 1.13 -8.26
C THR A 48 -3.39 -0.33 -7.87
N GLN A 49 -3.04 -1.19 -8.83
CA GLN A 49 -2.81 -2.62 -8.57
C GLN A 49 -1.61 -2.83 -7.64
N LEU A 50 -0.48 -2.17 -7.92
CA LEU A 50 0.71 -2.20 -7.07
C LEU A 50 0.42 -1.72 -5.64
N TYR A 51 -0.36 -0.65 -5.49
CA TYR A 51 -0.75 -0.16 -4.17
C TYR A 51 -1.55 -1.21 -3.38
N LYS A 52 -2.53 -1.87 -4.04
CA LYS A 52 -3.33 -2.92 -3.41
C LYS A 52 -2.48 -4.12 -3.00
N SER A 53 -1.61 -4.61 -3.88
CA SER A 53 -0.74 -5.74 -3.57
C SER A 53 0.28 -5.38 -2.49
N GLY A 54 0.76 -4.13 -2.45
CA GLY A 54 1.59 -3.60 -1.36
C GLY A 54 0.89 -3.66 0.00
N LEU A 55 -0.34 -3.15 0.11
CA LEU A 55 -1.11 -3.18 1.37
C LEU A 55 -1.42 -4.61 1.83
N GLU A 56 -1.83 -5.49 0.91
CA GLU A 56 -2.10 -6.90 1.23
C GLU A 56 -0.85 -7.59 1.78
N ARG A 57 0.31 -7.27 1.21
CA ARG A 57 1.60 -7.82 1.60
C ARG A 57 2.08 -7.31 2.94
N GLU A 58 2.00 -6.00 3.18
CA GLU A 58 2.35 -5.40 4.47
C GLU A 58 1.57 -6.06 5.61
N LYS A 59 0.25 -6.19 5.44
CA LYS A 59 -0.62 -6.88 6.39
C LYS A 59 -0.16 -8.32 6.63
N LYS A 60 0.11 -9.07 5.55
CA LYS A 60 0.55 -10.48 5.66
C LYS A 60 1.88 -10.59 6.42
N PHE A 61 2.84 -9.71 6.15
CA PHE A 61 4.12 -9.70 6.86
C PHE A 61 3.98 -9.31 8.32
N PHE A 62 3.13 -8.34 8.63
CA PHE A 62 2.82 -7.98 10.00
C PHE A 62 2.23 -9.17 10.75
N ASP A 63 1.19 -9.82 10.23
CA ASP A 63 0.56 -10.97 10.86
C ASP A 63 1.57 -12.11 11.07
N LYS A 64 2.40 -12.40 10.06
CA LYS A 64 3.46 -13.42 10.15
C LYS A 64 4.49 -13.08 11.21
N GLY A 65 4.98 -11.84 11.23
CA GLY A 65 5.97 -11.35 12.21
C GLY A 65 5.40 -11.33 13.63
N TYR A 66 4.15 -10.92 13.79
CA TYR A 66 3.44 -10.90 15.05
C TYR A 66 3.32 -12.30 15.65
N VAL A 67 2.88 -13.28 14.85
CA VAL A 67 2.79 -14.68 15.29
C VAL A 67 4.18 -15.26 15.60
N ALA A 68 5.18 -14.99 14.75
CA ALA A 68 6.55 -15.44 14.98
C ALA A 68 7.12 -14.88 16.30
N GLY A 69 6.91 -13.59 16.58
CA GLY A 69 7.32 -12.95 17.82
C GLY A 69 6.65 -13.56 19.05
N ARG A 70 5.32 -13.78 19.00
CA ARG A 70 4.57 -14.48 20.05
C ARG A 70 5.13 -15.88 20.32
N GLN A 71 5.45 -16.63 19.26
CA GLN A 71 6.04 -17.96 19.39
C GLN A 71 7.46 -17.91 19.95
N SER A 72 8.28 -16.92 19.56
CA SER A 72 9.63 -16.74 20.09
C SER A 72 9.62 -16.52 21.60
N VAL A 73 8.78 -15.58 22.06
CA VAL A 73 8.62 -15.29 23.50
C VAL A 73 8.12 -16.52 24.26
N ALA A 74 7.13 -17.23 23.71
CA ALA A 74 6.64 -18.46 24.34
C ALA A 74 7.74 -19.52 24.51
N ARG A 75 8.63 -19.68 23.52
CA ARG A 75 9.78 -20.60 23.59
C ARG A 75 10.80 -20.15 24.64
N GLU A 76 11.11 -18.87 24.72
CA GLU A 76 12.00 -18.32 25.75
C GLU A 76 11.46 -18.54 27.16
N MET A 77 10.18 -18.26 27.40
CA MET A 77 9.54 -18.48 28.71
C MET A 77 9.53 -19.96 29.10
N LEU A 78 9.28 -20.86 28.12
CA LEU A 78 9.35 -22.30 28.36
C LEU A 78 10.78 -22.75 28.68
N GLY A 79 11.78 -22.19 27.99
CA GLY A 79 13.20 -22.44 28.27
C GLY A 79 13.58 -21.98 29.68
N LEU A 80 13.19 -20.77 30.06
CA LEU A 80 13.44 -20.24 31.40
C LEU A 80 12.81 -21.10 32.49
N ARG A 81 11.56 -21.57 32.29
CA ARG A 81 10.88 -22.50 33.23
C ARG A 81 11.61 -23.83 33.41
N ARG A 82 12.34 -24.31 32.41
CA ARG A 82 13.14 -25.55 32.51
C ARG A 82 14.38 -25.38 33.40
N HIS A 83 14.90 -24.17 33.51
CA HIS A 83 16.14 -23.89 34.25
C HIS A 83 15.89 -23.18 35.58
N ARG A 84 14.70 -22.61 35.80
CA ARG A 84 14.34 -21.85 37.00
C ARG A 84 12.83 -21.81 37.19
N GLU A 85 12.38 -21.84 38.45
CA GLU A 85 10.99 -21.49 38.77
C GLU A 85 10.75 -19.99 38.59
N LEU A 86 9.84 -19.63 37.67
CA LEU A 86 9.40 -18.25 37.47
C LEU A 86 8.17 -17.99 38.33
N SER A 87 8.22 -16.91 39.11
CA SER A 87 7.03 -16.40 39.81
C SER A 87 6.05 -15.74 38.82
N LEU A 88 4.78 -15.61 39.23
CA LEU A 88 3.74 -14.94 38.44
C LEU A 88 4.14 -13.49 38.10
N GLU A 89 4.76 -12.79 39.05
CA GLU A 89 5.19 -11.40 38.92
C GLU A 89 6.28 -11.23 37.84
N GLU A 90 7.22 -12.18 37.78
CA GLU A 90 8.29 -12.18 36.77
C GLU A 90 7.75 -12.47 35.37
N ILE A 91 6.79 -13.40 35.27
CA ILE A 91 6.06 -13.69 34.04
C ILE A 91 5.31 -12.43 33.56
N TRP A 92 4.65 -11.72 34.46
CA TRP A 92 3.90 -10.51 34.14
C TRP A 92 4.80 -9.36 33.73
N LYS A 93 5.94 -9.20 34.40
CA LYS A 93 6.99 -8.24 34.00
C LYS A 93 7.61 -8.55 32.63
N LEU A 94 7.71 -9.83 32.25
CA LEU A 94 8.20 -10.23 30.93
C LEU A 94 7.18 -9.95 29.82
N LEU A 95 5.89 -10.22 30.08
CA LEU A 95 4.81 -10.02 29.11
C LEU A 95 4.37 -8.56 28.95
N SER A 96 4.54 -7.73 30.00
CA SER A 96 4.19 -6.30 29.99
C SER A 96 5.24 -5.41 29.32
N LYS A 97 6.43 -5.94 29.03
CA LYS A 97 7.40 -5.22 28.19
C LYS A 97 6.79 -5.06 26.80
N PRO A 98 6.61 -3.82 26.30
CA PRO A 98 6.05 -3.62 24.97
C PRO A 98 7.03 -4.20 23.95
N LEU A 99 6.65 -5.34 23.36
CA LEU A 99 7.50 -6.07 22.41
C LEU A 99 7.53 -5.40 21.03
N CYS A 100 6.52 -4.57 20.70
CA CYS A 100 6.51 -3.64 19.58
C CYS A 100 5.62 -2.45 19.95
N ALA A 101 6.04 -1.22 19.65
CA ALA A 101 5.14 -0.09 19.62
C ALA A 101 4.08 -0.34 18.53
N VAL A 102 2.83 -0.53 18.93
CA VAL A 102 1.68 -0.65 18.02
C VAL A 102 1.30 0.75 17.54
N ASP A 103 2.20 1.43 16.84
CA ASP A 103 1.87 2.67 16.14
C ASP A 103 1.52 2.33 14.70
N HIS A 104 0.35 1.71 14.50
CA HIS A 104 -0.25 1.48 13.17
C HIS A 104 -0.71 2.77 12.46
N ASN A 105 -0.30 3.95 12.93
CA ASN A 105 -0.72 5.22 12.34
C ASN A 105 0.30 6.37 12.48
N ARG A 106 1.53 6.08 12.91
CA ARG A 106 2.56 7.11 12.96
C ARG A 106 3.59 6.82 11.88
N PRO A 107 3.76 7.68 10.85
CA PRO A 107 5.05 7.69 10.17
C PRO A 107 6.08 7.92 11.26
N SER A 108 6.95 6.93 11.47
CA SER A 108 8.08 7.05 12.38
C SER A 108 8.71 8.42 12.18
N PRO A 109 8.88 9.27 13.22
CA PRO A 109 9.74 10.42 13.07
C PRO A 109 11.11 9.83 12.80
N GLY A 110 11.53 9.87 11.54
CA GLY A 110 12.91 9.59 11.19
C GLY A 110 13.83 10.45 12.05
N PRO A 111 15.12 10.08 12.19
CA PRO A 111 16.09 10.97 12.79
C PRO A 111 15.91 12.37 12.19
N SER A 112 15.88 13.39 13.05
CA SER A 112 15.73 14.78 12.66
C SER A 112 16.53 15.04 11.38
N PRO A 113 15.91 15.60 10.32
CA PRO A 113 16.59 15.77 9.04
C PRO A 113 17.91 16.50 9.26
N GLU A 114 19.00 15.86 8.84
CA GLU A 114 20.31 16.48 8.75
C GLU A 114 20.18 17.71 7.83
N PRO A 115 20.99 18.77 7.98
CA PRO A 115 20.84 20.02 7.22
C PRO A 115 20.88 19.85 5.69
N ALA A 116 21.37 18.71 5.17
CA ALA A 116 21.32 18.35 3.75
C ALA A 116 19.92 17.95 3.25
N ASP A 117 19.07 17.37 4.11
CA ASP A 117 17.69 16.98 3.75
C ASP A 117 16.79 18.21 3.56
N ASN A 118 17.07 19.30 4.29
CA ASN A 118 16.36 20.57 4.11
C ASN A 118 16.60 21.15 2.70
N HIS A 119 17.82 21.02 2.16
CA HIS A 119 18.10 21.45 0.79
C HIS A 119 17.34 20.62 -0.25
N ALA A 120 17.19 19.30 -0.03
CA ALA A 120 16.40 18.45 -0.92
C ALA A 120 14.91 18.80 -0.87
N VAL A 121 14.38 19.11 0.32
CA VAL A 121 13.01 19.59 0.52
C VAL A 121 12.81 20.96 -0.13
N ASP A 122 13.76 21.89 0.02
CA ASP A 122 13.70 23.23 -0.58
C ASP A 122 13.73 23.16 -2.12
N VAL A 123 14.61 22.35 -2.71
CA VAL A 123 14.68 22.12 -4.15
C VAL A 123 13.40 21.46 -4.67
N PHE A 124 12.84 20.50 -3.94
CA PHE A 124 11.58 19.86 -4.29
C PHE A 124 10.41 20.85 -4.22
N GLN A 125 10.36 21.69 -3.19
CA GLN A 125 9.37 22.76 -3.09
C GLN A 125 9.52 23.78 -4.23
N GLN A 126 10.76 24.14 -4.60
CA GLN A 126 11.03 24.99 -5.76
C GLN A 126 10.57 24.37 -7.08
N ALA A 127 10.75 23.05 -7.25
CA ALA A 127 10.29 22.33 -8.44
C ALA A 127 8.76 22.22 -8.53
N LEU A 128 8.06 22.18 -7.38
CA LEU A 128 6.60 22.19 -7.30
C LEU A 128 6.02 23.60 -7.44
N CYS A 129 6.73 24.62 -6.97
CA CYS A 129 6.40 26.03 -7.15
C CYS A 129 6.77 26.49 -8.56
N VAL A 130 5.99 26.08 -9.55
CA VAL A 130 6.08 26.66 -10.90
C VAL A 130 5.85 28.17 -10.79
N PRO A 131 6.80 29.04 -11.19
CA PRO A 131 6.58 30.47 -11.18
C PRO A 131 5.34 30.77 -12.04
N SER A 132 4.41 31.57 -11.52
CA SER A 132 3.16 31.97 -12.19
C SER A 132 3.38 32.50 -13.62
N ASN A 133 4.61 32.90 -13.95
CA ASN A 133 5.00 33.45 -15.24
C ASN A 133 5.55 32.41 -16.25
N ALA A 134 5.72 31.13 -15.86
CA ALA A 134 6.34 30.11 -16.72
C ALA A 134 5.32 29.20 -17.46
N VAL A 135 4.03 29.29 -17.11
CA VAL A 135 2.96 28.54 -17.80
C VAL A 135 1.89 29.54 -18.22
N PRO A 136 1.42 29.54 -19.49
CA PRO A 136 0.25 30.32 -19.84
C PRO A 136 -0.90 29.86 -18.94
N SER A 137 -1.40 30.71 -18.02
CA SER A 137 -2.51 30.41 -17.10
C SER A 137 -3.71 29.75 -17.80
N GLN A 138 -3.84 30.00 -19.09
CA GLN A 138 -4.80 29.39 -20.00
C GLN A 138 -4.72 27.84 -20.00
N ARG A 139 -3.53 27.23 -20.06
CA ARG A 139 -3.38 25.76 -20.08
C ARG A 139 -3.72 25.08 -18.75
N VAL A 140 -3.45 25.72 -17.62
CA VAL A 140 -3.77 25.18 -16.29
C VAL A 140 -5.28 25.27 -16.02
N SER A 141 -5.90 26.38 -16.44
CA SER A 141 -7.35 26.53 -16.41
C SER A 141 -8.04 25.49 -17.27
N GLU A 142 -7.59 25.28 -18.52
CA GLU A 142 -8.15 24.27 -19.44
C GLU A 142 -8.04 22.85 -18.88
N LEU A 143 -6.91 22.49 -18.27
CA LEU A 143 -6.72 21.18 -17.64
C LEU A 143 -7.67 20.99 -16.45
N ASN A 144 -7.77 21.98 -15.56
CA ASN A 144 -8.68 21.92 -14.41
C ASN A 144 -10.14 21.84 -14.83
N THR A 145 -10.54 22.58 -15.88
CA THR A 145 -11.88 22.51 -16.47
C THR A 145 -12.13 21.13 -17.10
N PHE A 146 -11.15 20.57 -17.81
CA PHE A 146 -11.25 19.23 -18.40
C PHE A 146 -11.41 18.13 -17.35
N LEU A 147 -10.57 18.15 -16.30
CA LEU A 147 -10.62 17.18 -15.20
C LEU A 147 -11.97 17.27 -14.45
N SER A 148 -12.43 18.48 -14.14
CA SER A 148 -13.73 18.73 -13.51
C SER A 148 -14.90 18.25 -14.39
N GLY A 149 -14.79 18.43 -15.71
CA GLY A 149 -15.77 17.94 -16.68
C GLY A 149 -15.81 16.41 -16.77
N GLN A 150 -14.65 15.73 -16.73
CA GLN A 150 -14.60 14.27 -16.72
C GLN A 150 -15.19 13.68 -15.44
N LEU A 151 -14.85 14.24 -14.28
CA LEU A 151 -15.38 13.80 -12.98
C LEU A 151 -16.91 13.92 -12.93
N SER A 152 -17.45 15.04 -13.44
CA SER A 152 -18.88 15.30 -13.51
C SER A 152 -19.60 14.32 -14.45
N ARG A 153 -19.01 13.99 -15.60
CA ARG A 153 -19.55 12.98 -16.52
C ARG A 153 -19.55 11.58 -15.92
N HIS A 154 -18.50 11.20 -15.19
CA HIS A 154 -18.41 9.89 -14.55
C HIS A 154 -19.46 9.71 -13.45
N ARG A 155 -19.69 10.74 -12.61
CA ARG A 155 -20.73 10.71 -11.57
C ARG A 155 -22.15 10.56 -12.15
N LYS A 156 -22.43 11.19 -13.30
CA LYS A 156 -23.74 11.05 -13.97
C LYS A 156 -24.03 9.64 -14.50
N ARG A 157 -23.00 8.85 -14.83
CA ARG A 157 -23.18 7.46 -15.29
C ARG A 157 -23.42 6.46 -14.15
N VAL A 158 -23.03 6.79 -12.93
CA VAL A 158 -23.23 5.92 -11.76
C VAL A 158 -24.66 6.03 -11.20
N HIS A 159 -25.38 7.10 -11.53
CA HIS A 159 -26.76 7.32 -11.09
C HIS A 159 -27.84 6.88 -12.09
N SER A 160 -27.50 6.11 -13.12
CA SER A 160 -28.54 5.38 -13.86
C SER A 160 -29.15 4.33 -12.93
N PRO A 161 -30.47 4.36 -12.64
CA PRO A 161 -31.08 3.30 -11.86
C PRO A 161 -30.96 2.00 -12.66
N SER A 162 -30.15 1.07 -12.15
CA SER A 162 -30.17 -0.32 -12.56
C SER A 162 -31.54 -0.89 -12.18
N THR A 163 -32.55 -0.68 -13.02
CA THR A 163 -33.81 -1.41 -12.94
C THR A 163 -33.49 -2.88 -13.16
N GLY A 164 -33.64 -3.66 -12.09
CA GLY A 164 -33.36 -5.08 -12.06
C GLY A 164 -34.06 -5.83 -13.19
N CYS A 165 -33.29 -6.66 -13.88
CA CYS A 165 -33.82 -7.64 -14.80
C CYS A 165 -34.50 -8.75 -13.97
N TYR A 166 -35.82 -8.60 -13.76
CA TYR A 166 -36.65 -9.67 -13.22
C TYR A 166 -36.64 -10.84 -14.20
N LYS A 167 -36.09 -11.98 -13.76
CA LYS A 167 -36.21 -13.28 -14.41
C LYS A 167 -37.70 -13.59 -14.60
N LYS A 168 -38.18 -13.59 -15.84
CA LYS A 168 -39.51 -14.11 -16.18
C LYS A 168 -39.49 -15.63 -16.05
N PHE A 169 -40.14 -16.15 -15.02
CA PHE A 169 -40.58 -17.54 -14.94
C PHE A 169 -41.48 -17.83 -16.15
N ARG A 170 -41.08 -18.77 -17.03
CA ARG A 170 -42.01 -19.39 -17.98
C ARG A 170 -42.80 -20.46 -17.23
N ARG A 171 -44.11 -20.29 -17.21
CA ARG A 171 -45.09 -21.31 -16.80
C ARG A 171 -45.42 -22.22 -17.99
N SER A 172 -45.67 -23.48 -17.65
CA SER A 172 -46.18 -24.61 -18.44
C SER A 172 -47.22 -24.26 -19.53
N GLN A 173 -47.09 -24.92 -20.67
CA GLN A 173 -48.13 -25.79 -21.23
C GLN A 173 -47.46 -27.04 -21.79
#